data_AF-A0A1E7N9U8-F1
#
_entry.id   AF-A0A1E7N9U8-F1
#
_cell.length_a   1.000
_cell.length_b   1.000
_cell.length_c   1.000
_cell.angle_alpha   90.00
_cell.angle_beta   90.00
_cell.angle_gamma   90.00
#
_symmetry.space_group_name_H-M   'P 1'
#
loop_
_entity.id
_entity.type
_entity.pdbx_description
1 polymer ?
#
loop_
_entity_poly.entity_id
_entity_poly.type
_entity_poly.pdbx_seq_one_letter_code
_entity_poly.pdbx_strand_id
1 'polypeptide(L)'
;MRFGALPATSFTVVSDSHITAVAPAGTGTVQVTVTTAGGTSNGIPYAYSAAPVLSGVSPNQGPTSGGNTVTLTGTGFTGATAVAFGAAAAASFTVVSPTQITAVAPAGSAGPVGVTVTTPGGASTLASAYFYVAAPVLTGVTPAAGPLVGGNTVTLTGTHLVEATAVRFASTPAGAFTVVSDTQITAVVPAGSAGPVGVTVTTVGGTSAAVTYTYLAAPTVTALSPSQGPVSGGNSVTLTGTGLAQTSQVLFGAVPAAFTVVSDTHLVADAPPGPAGPVGVTVTTPGGPSAANPYTRLPAPGI
;
A
#
# COMPACT_ATOMS: atom_id res chain seq x y z
N MET A 1 -34.48 17.77 -47.09
CA MET A 1 -33.09 17.27 -47.16
C MET A 1 -33.05 15.80 -46.78
N ARG A 2 -32.24 14.99 -47.47
CA ARG A 2 -32.07 13.54 -47.21
C ARG A 2 -30.58 13.18 -47.12
N PHE A 3 -30.28 12.15 -46.34
CA PHE A 3 -29.00 11.48 -46.21
C PHE A 3 -29.17 10.06 -46.79
N GLY A 4 -28.85 9.90 -48.07
CA GLY A 4 -29.19 8.70 -48.82
C GLY A 4 -30.70 8.50 -48.89
N ALA A 5 -31.18 7.33 -48.46
CA ALA A 5 -32.61 7.02 -48.44
C ALA A 5 -33.36 7.66 -47.25
N LEU A 6 -32.67 8.09 -46.20
CA LEU A 6 -33.29 8.57 -44.96
C LEU A 6 -33.45 10.10 -44.96
N PRO A 7 -34.59 10.66 -44.52
CA PRO A 7 -34.71 12.11 -44.32
C PRO A 7 -33.82 12.58 -43.16
N ALA A 8 -33.38 13.85 -43.21
CA ALA A 8 -32.78 14.50 -42.04
C ALA A 8 -33.75 14.47 -40.84
N THR A 9 -33.25 14.30 -39.62
CA THR A 9 -34.10 14.29 -38.41
C THR A 9 -34.71 15.67 -38.16
N SER A 10 -33.93 16.72 -38.43
CA SER A 10 -34.39 18.09 -38.52
C SER A 10 -33.45 18.89 -39.44
N PHE A 11 -33.94 20.03 -39.95
CA PHE A 11 -33.10 21.00 -40.63
C PHE A 11 -33.72 22.40 -40.55
N THR A 12 -32.86 23.42 -40.62
CA THR A 12 -33.24 24.83 -40.69
C THR A 12 -32.58 25.44 -41.92
N VAL A 13 -33.36 26.16 -42.72
CA VAL A 13 -32.82 26.95 -43.83
C VAL A 13 -32.44 28.32 -43.29
N VAL A 14 -31.15 28.65 -43.35
CA VAL A 14 -30.60 29.91 -42.83
C VAL A 14 -30.50 30.96 -43.94
N SER A 15 -30.15 30.54 -45.14
CA SER A 15 -30.16 31.36 -46.37
C SER A 15 -30.34 30.47 -47.60
N ASP A 16 -30.34 31.08 -48.78
CA ASP A 16 -30.27 30.40 -50.08
C ASP A 16 -29.02 29.52 -50.26
N SER A 17 -27.99 29.75 -49.45
CA SER A 17 -26.66 29.15 -49.52
C SER A 17 -26.29 28.39 -48.24
N HIS A 18 -27.16 28.35 -47.23
CA HIS A 18 -26.85 27.77 -45.94
C HIS A 18 -28.04 27.06 -45.31
N ILE A 19 -27.88 25.76 -45.04
CA ILE A 19 -28.83 24.90 -44.33
C ILE A 19 -28.09 24.23 -43.19
N THR A 20 -28.63 24.32 -41.97
CA THR A 20 -28.20 23.50 -40.84
C THR A 20 -29.10 22.29 -40.73
N ALA A 21 -28.53 21.10 -40.53
CA ALA A 21 -29.32 19.87 -40.46
C ALA A 21 -28.73 18.87 -39.46
N VAL A 22 -29.62 18.09 -38.86
CA VAL A 22 -29.25 16.97 -38.00
C VAL A 22 -29.36 15.69 -38.83
N ALA A 23 -28.22 15.05 -39.06
CA ALA A 23 -28.16 13.79 -39.79
C ALA A 23 -28.96 12.70 -39.03
N PRO A 24 -29.69 11.81 -39.73
CA PRO A 24 -30.31 10.65 -39.11
C PRO A 24 -29.26 9.60 -38.77
N ALA A 25 -29.58 8.65 -37.90
CA ALA A 25 -28.71 7.51 -37.65
C ALA A 25 -28.45 6.72 -38.95
N GLY A 26 -27.20 6.31 -39.18
CA GLY A 26 -26.79 5.61 -40.39
C GLY A 26 -25.37 5.06 -40.30
N THR A 27 -24.95 4.33 -41.33
CA THR A 27 -23.61 3.74 -41.46
C THR A 27 -23.06 3.94 -42.87
N GLY A 28 -21.74 3.86 -43.01
CA GLY A 28 -21.06 4.01 -44.30
C GLY A 28 -21.14 5.44 -44.88
N THR A 29 -20.96 5.55 -46.19
CA THR A 29 -21.04 6.83 -46.91
C THR A 29 -22.36 6.90 -47.67
N VAL A 30 -23.10 7.98 -47.46
CA VAL A 30 -24.36 8.28 -48.15
C VAL A 30 -24.25 9.59 -48.92
N GLN A 31 -25.14 9.81 -49.89
CA GLN A 31 -25.23 11.09 -50.59
C GLN A 31 -26.25 12.00 -49.92
N VAL A 32 -25.86 13.22 -49.62
CA VAL A 32 -26.72 14.26 -49.07
C VAL A 32 -27.33 15.04 -50.22
N THR A 33 -28.66 15.14 -50.23
CA THR A 33 -29.40 15.87 -51.25
C THR A 33 -30.44 16.80 -50.63
N VAL A 34 -30.70 17.92 -51.31
CA VAL A 34 -31.74 18.89 -50.95
C VAL A 34 -32.74 18.94 -52.09
N THR A 35 -34.02 18.80 -51.77
CA THR A 35 -35.12 18.91 -52.73
C THR A 35 -35.90 20.19 -52.44
N THR A 36 -36.07 21.03 -53.45
CA THR A 36 -36.92 22.22 -53.44
C THR A 36 -38.02 22.07 -54.49
N ALA A 37 -38.90 23.07 -54.64
CA ALA A 37 -39.88 23.09 -55.72
C ALA A 37 -39.24 23.07 -57.13
N GLY A 38 -37.98 23.52 -57.25
CA GLY A 38 -37.22 23.53 -58.50
C GLY A 38 -36.49 22.23 -58.82
N GLY A 39 -36.58 21.21 -57.97
CA GLY A 39 -35.93 19.90 -58.17
C GLY A 39 -35.02 19.47 -57.02
N THR A 40 -34.23 18.43 -57.25
CA THR A 40 -33.26 17.89 -56.27
C THR A 40 -31.84 18.27 -56.67
N SER A 41 -31.03 18.71 -55.70
CA SER A 41 -29.61 19.03 -55.88
C SER A 41 -28.80 17.81 -56.33
N ASN A 42 -27.55 18.05 -56.74
CA ASN A 42 -26.55 16.98 -56.76
C ASN A 42 -26.33 16.40 -55.35
N GLY A 43 -25.80 15.18 -55.30
CA GLY A 43 -25.39 14.53 -54.06
C GLY A 43 -24.02 15.02 -53.60
N ILE A 44 -23.87 15.25 -52.29
CA ILE A 44 -22.57 15.47 -51.64
C ILE A 44 -22.31 14.28 -50.70
N PRO A 45 -21.13 13.64 -50.73
CA PRO A 45 -20.85 12.51 -49.86
C PRO A 45 -20.80 12.93 -48.39
N TYR A 46 -21.49 12.16 -47.55
CA TYR A 46 -21.45 12.26 -46.09
C TYR A 46 -21.10 10.89 -45.52
N ALA A 47 -20.01 10.82 -44.75
CA ALA A 47 -19.54 9.59 -44.13
C ALA A 47 -19.95 9.55 -42.66
N TYR A 48 -20.69 8.51 -42.28
CA TYR A 48 -20.98 8.21 -40.88
C TYR A 48 -19.74 7.67 -40.19
N SER A 49 -19.40 8.24 -39.04
CA SER A 49 -18.37 7.67 -38.16
C SER A 49 -18.97 6.53 -37.35
N ALA A 50 -18.29 5.38 -37.32
CA ALA A 50 -18.68 4.28 -36.45
C ALA A 50 -18.34 4.60 -34.98
N ALA A 51 -19.14 4.07 -34.05
CA ALA A 51 -18.82 4.10 -32.63
C ALA A 51 -17.48 3.38 -32.36
N PRO A 52 -16.70 3.82 -31.37
CA PRO A 52 -15.45 3.15 -31.03
C PRO A 52 -15.75 1.76 -30.41
N VAL A 53 -14.72 0.93 -30.31
CA VAL A 53 -14.77 -0.31 -29.52
C VAL A 53 -13.68 -0.25 -28.46
N LEU A 54 -14.06 -0.11 -27.20
CA LEU A 54 -13.13 -0.25 -26.07
C LEU A 54 -13.02 -1.74 -25.70
N SER A 55 -11.80 -2.29 -25.71
CA SER A 55 -11.54 -3.71 -25.45
C SER A 55 -10.67 -3.97 -24.22
N GLY A 56 -9.93 -2.97 -23.72
CA GLY A 56 -9.09 -3.15 -22.54
C GLY A 56 -8.71 -1.87 -21.82
N VAL A 57 -8.37 -2.02 -20.53
CA VAL A 57 -7.89 -0.98 -19.63
C VAL A 57 -6.70 -1.54 -18.86
N SER A 58 -5.56 -0.86 -18.87
CA SER A 58 -4.34 -1.32 -18.19
C SER A 58 -3.49 -0.15 -17.66
N PRO A 59 -3.19 -0.09 -16.35
CA PRO A 59 -3.70 -0.97 -15.29
C PRO A 59 -5.22 -0.90 -15.16
N ASN A 60 -5.86 -2.01 -14.81
CA ASN A 60 -7.32 -2.09 -14.60
C ASN A 60 -7.73 -1.76 -13.15
N GLN A 61 -6.80 -1.32 -12.31
CA GLN A 61 -7.06 -0.88 -10.94
C GLN A 61 -6.19 0.32 -10.56
N GLY A 62 -6.60 1.07 -9.56
CA GLY A 62 -5.83 2.16 -8.98
C GLY A 62 -6.50 2.82 -7.79
N PRO A 63 -5.88 3.85 -7.19
CA PRO A 63 -6.33 4.42 -5.92
C PRO A 63 -7.65 5.19 -6.05
N THR A 64 -8.47 5.18 -5.00
CA THR A 64 -9.69 6.01 -4.88
C THR A 64 -9.41 7.51 -5.02
N SER A 65 -8.18 7.96 -4.74
CA SER A 65 -7.77 9.34 -4.99
C SER A 65 -7.62 9.70 -6.48
N GLY A 66 -7.62 8.71 -7.37
CA GLY A 66 -7.31 8.87 -8.78
C GLY A 66 -5.86 9.32 -9.02
N GLY A 67 -5.62 9.89 -10.20
CA GLY A 67 -4.34 10.48 -10.59
C GLY A 67 -3.37 9.53 -11.27
N ASN A 68 -3.66 8.22 -11.30
CA ASN A 68 -2.86 7.26 -12.04
C ASN A 68 -3.22 7.25 -13.53
N THR A 69 -2.20 7.07 -14.36
CA THR A 69 -2.37 6.91 -15.81
C THR A 69 -2.76 5.47 -16.13
N VAL A 70 -3.77 5.31 -16.99
CA VAL A 70 -4.17 4.04 -17.58
C VAL A 70 -4.11 4.12 -19.10
N THR A 71 -3.83 2.99 -19.72
CA THR A 71 -3.87 2.78 -21.17
C THR A 71 -5.17 2.08 -21.52
N LEU A 72 -5.95 2.69 -22.41
CA LEU A 72 -7.15 2.13 -23.00
C LEU A 72 -6.80 1.56 -24.38
N THR A 73 -7.19 0.32 -24.64
CA THR A 73 -6.98 -0.35 -25.93
C THR A 73 -8.31 -0.62 -26.61
N GLY A 74 -8.32 -0.55 -27.94
CA GLY A 74 -9.56 -0.67 -28.71
C GLY A 74 -9.41 -0.35 -30.19
N THR A 75 -10.50 0.11 -30.80
CA THR A 75 -10.53 0.60 -32.19
C THR A 75 -11.41 1.84 -32.31
N GLY A 76 -11.18 2.65 -33.34
CA GLY A 76 -12.01 3.82 -33.65
C GLY A 76 -11.81 5.00 -32.70
N PHE A 77 -10.66 5.10 -32.01
CA PHE A 77 -10.38 6.17 -31.04
C PHE A 77 -9.99 7.51 -31.66
N THR A 78 -9.78 7.58 -32.98
CA THR A 78 -9.51 8.83 -33.68
C THR A 78 -10.61 9.85 -33.41
N GLY A 79 -10.22 11.03 -32.94
CA GLY A 79 -11.17 12.11 -32.62
C GLY A 79 -12.00 11.86 -31.35
N ALA A 80 -11.58 10.97 -30.45
CA ALA A 80 -12.23 10.83 -29.14
C ALA A 80 -12.34 12.18 -28.43
N THR A 81 -13.54 12.49 -27.94
CA THR A 81 -13.88 13.78 -27.33
C THR A 81 -14.04 13.68 -25.81
N ALA A 82 -14.28 12.49 -25.28
CA ALA A 82 -14.36 12.27 -23.84
C ALA A 82 -13.96 10.84 -23.45
N VAL A 83 -13.36 10.75 -22.26
CA VAL A 83 -13.14 9.49 -21.53
C VAL A 83 -13.75 9.67 -20.14
N ALA A 84 -14.48 8.66 -19.65
CA ALA A 84 -15.09 8.67 -18.34
C ALA A 84 -14.88 7.34 -17.60
N PHE A 85 -14.78 7.41 -16.27
CA PHE A 85 -14.72 6.30 -15.33
C PHE A 85 -15.98 6.37 -14.46
N GLY A 86 -16.95 5.50 -14.73
CA GLY A 86 -18.31 5.62 -14.22
C GLY A 86 -18.95 6.94 -14.66
N ALA A 87 -19.43 7.74 -13.70
CA ALA A 87 -20.01 9.06 -13.98
C ALA A 87 -18.97 10.20 -14.04
N ALA A 88 -17.72 9.95 -13.65
CA ALA A 88 -16.68 10.97 -13.59
C ALA A 88 -15.88 11.04 -14.89
N ALA A 89 -15.68 12.24 -15.43
CA ALA A 89 -14.78 12.45 -16.56
C ALA A 89 -13.32 12.16 -16.14
N ALA A 90 -12.53 11.60 -17.05
CA ALA A 90 -11.09 11.46 -16.86
C ALA A 90 -10.46 12.83 -16.59
N ALA A 91 -9.47 12.89 -15.69
CA ALA A 91 -8.80 14.14 -15.35
C ALA A 91 -8.07 14.74 -16.57
N SER A 92 -7.55 13.86 -17.43
CA SER A 92 -7.05 14.17 -18.77
C SER A 92 -6.99 12.90 -19.61
N PHE A 93 -6.90 13.03 -20.93
CA PHE A 93 -6.58 11.93 -21.82
C PHE A 93 -5.88 12.41 -23.09
N THR A 94 -5.13 11.50 -23.71
CA THR A 94 -4.44 11.71 -24.99
C THR A 94 -4.75 10.54 -25.90
N VAL A 95 -5.24 10.83 -27.11
CA VAL A 95 -5.36 9.82 -28.17
C VAL A 95 -3.97 9.59 -28.74
N VAL A 96 -3.40 8.42 -28.46
CA VAL A 96 -2.05 8.05 -28.95
C VAL A 96 -2.13 7.49 -30.36
N SER A 97 -3.17 6.71 -30.65
CA SER A 97 -3.42 6.14 -31.97
C SER A 97 -4.91 5.81 -32.13
N PRO A 98 -5.36 5.39 -33.32
CA PRO A 98 -6.74 4.91 -33.52
C PRO A 98 -7.12 3.71 -32.63
N THR A 99 -6.16 3.06 -31.97
CA THR A 99 -6.35 1.87 -31.14
C THR A 99 -5.88 2.03 -29.69
N GLN A 100 -5.36 3.21 -29.32
CA GLN A 100 -4.82 3.47 -28.00
C GLN A 100 -5.10 4.89 -27.50
N ILE A 101 -5.59 4.99 -26.27
CA ILE A 101 -5.71 6.24 -25.51
C ILE A 101 -4.94 6.08 -24.20
N THR A 102 -4.21 7.10 -23.77
CA THR A 102 -3.76 7.22 -22.37
C THR A 102 -4.70 8.17 -21.64
N ALA A 103 -5.14 7.80 -20.44
CA ALA A 103 -6.06 8.61 -19.64
C ALA A 103 -5.62 8.65 -18.19
N VAL A 104 -5.85 9.76 -17.49
CA VAL A 104 -5.62 9.89 -16.06
C VAL A 104 -6.95 9.64 -15.35
N ALA A 105 -7.01 8.58 -14.55
CA ALA A 105 -8.22 8.22 -13.83
C ALA A 105 -8.59 9.33 -12.82
N PRO A 106 -9.86 9.76 -12.75
CA PRO A 106 -10.30 10.74 -11.76
C PRO A 106 -10.39 10.10 -10.37
N ALA A 107 -10.62 10.92 -9.34
CA ALA A 107 -10.98 10.40 -8.02
C ALA A 107 -12.34 9.67 -8.08
N GLY A 108 -12.50 8.62 -7.28
CA GLY A 108 -13.67 7.76 -7.31
C GLY A 108 -13.91 7.03 -5.99
N SER A 109 -15.11 6.47 -5.85
CA SER A 109 -15.45 5.59 -4.72
C SER A 109 -14.90 4.18 -4.95
N ALA A 110 -14.56 3.47 -3.87
CA ALA A 110 -14.02 2.12 -3.96
C ALA A 110 -14.99 1.17 -4.66
N GLY A 111 -14.46 0.27 -5.50
CA GLY A 111 -15.24 -0.72 -6.25
C GLY A 111 -15.10 -0.61 -7.77
N PRO A 112 -15.81 -1.48 -8.51
CA PRO A 112 -15.73 -1.54 -9.95
C PRO A 112 -16.54 -0.42 -10.61
N VAL A 113 -15.97 0.19 -11.65
CA VAL A 113 -16.63 1.16 -12.52
C VAL A 113 -16.46 0.77 -13.99
N GLY A 114 -17.44 1.14 -14.82
CA GLY A 114 -17.29 1.08 -16.26
C GLY A 114 -16.33 2.16 -16.77
N VAL A 115 -15.67 1.92 -17.89
CA VAL A 115 -14.90 2.94 -18.60
C VAL A 115 -15.57 3.21 -19.94
N THR A 116 -15.78 4.48 -20.27
CA THR A 116 -16.45 4.91 -21.49
C THR A 116 -15.53 5.79 -22.32
N VAL A 117 -15.40 5.49 -23.60
CA VAL A 117 -14.76 6.35 -24.61
C VAL A 117 -15.84 6.87 -25.56
N THR A 118 -15.89 8.19 -25.74
CA THR A 118 -16.84 8.84 -26.65
C THR A 118 -16.09 9.47 -27.81
N THR A 119 -16.55 9.21 -29.04
CA THR A 119 -16.10 9.86 -30.28
C THR A 119 -17.32 10.46 -30.99
N PRO A 120 -17.14 11.23 -32.08
CA PRO A 120 -18.27 11.71 -32.89
C PRO A 120 -19.16 10.59 -33.46
N GLY A 121 -18.64 9.36 -33.57
CA GLY A 121 -19.40 8.18 -34.01
C GLY A 121 -20.25 7.53 -32.92
N GLY A 122 -20.13 7.97 -31.67
CA GLY A 122 -20.86 7.44 -30.52
C GLY A 122 -19.95 7.08 -29.34
N ALA A 123 -20.51 6.38 -28.36
CA ALA A 123 -19.80 5.96 -27.16
C ALA A 123 -19.62 4.43 -27.10
N SER A 124 -18.52 3.99 -26.51
CA SER A 124 -18.21 2.60 -26.19
C SER A 124 -17.93 2.48 -24.72
N THR A 125 -18.65 1.60 -24.02
CA THR A 125 -18.46 1.38 -22.58
C THR A 125 -18.05 -0.05 -22.33
N LEU A 126 -16.94 -0.24 -21.61
CA LEU A 126 -16.54 -1.52 -21.06
C LEU A 126 -16.95 -1.54 -19.58
N ALA A 127 -17.95 -2.36 -19.24
CA ALA A 127 -18.50 -2.44 -17.89
C ALA A 127 -17.49 -3.06 -16.92
N SER A 128 -17.43 -2.53 -15.69
CA SER A 128 -16.52 -2.98 -14.62
C SER A 128 -15.06 -3.13 -15.06
N ALA A 129 -14.62 -2.29 -16.00
CA ALA A 129 -13.30 -2.35 -16.61
C ALA A 129 -12.18 -1.80 -15.72
N TYR A 130 -12.54 -1.00 -14.71
CA TYR A 130 -11.59 -0.39 -13.79
C TYR A 130 -12.07 -0.53 -12.35
N PHE A 131 -11.16 -0.85 -11.42
CA PHE A 131 -11.48 -0.99 -10.00
C PHE A 131 -10.74 0.06 -9.16
N TYR A 132 -11.50 0.85 -8.41
CA TYR A 132 -10.94 1.77 -7.43
C TYR A 132 -10.65 1.04 -6.12
N VAL A 133 -9.36 1.01 -5.75
CA VAL A 133 -8.86 0.36 -4.53
C VAL A 133 -8.67 1.42 -3.45
N ALA A 134 -9.23 1.20 -2.28
CA ALA A 134 -9.04 2.07 -1.13
C ALA A 134 -7.63 1.94 -0.57
N ALA A 135 -7.10 3.03 0.01
CA ALA A 135 -5.83 2.97 0.72
C ALA A 135 -5.89 1.98 1.90
N PRO A 136 -4.77 1.30 2.21
CA PRO A 136 -4.67 0.43 3.37
C PRO A 136 -4.80 1.24 4.66
N VAL A 137 -5.37 0.63 5.70
CA VAL A 137 -5.45 1.23 7.03
C VAL A 137 -4.69 0.34 8.00
N LEU A 138 -3.64 0.89 8.63
CA LEU A 138 -2.98 0.24 9.75
C LEU A 138 -3.62 0.70 11.06
N THR A 139 -3.83 -0.25 11.97
CA THR A 139 -4.39 -0.01 13.30
C THR A 139 -3.37 -0.32 14.41
N GLY A 140 -2.39 -1.19 14.16
CA GLY A 140 -1.36 -1.47 15.15
C GLY A 140 -0.18 -2.29 14.61
N VAL A 141 0.88 -2.32 15.42
CA VAL A 141 2.08 -3.13 15.25
C VAL A 141 2.37 -3.84 16.57
N THR A 142 2.67 -5.14 16.52
CA THR A 142 2.95 -5.95 17.71
C THR A 142 4.06 -6.97 17.45
N PRO A 143 5.14 -7.00 18.22
CA PRO A 143 5.50 -6.04 19.29
C PRO A 143 5.66 -4.61 18.77
N ALA A 144 5.31 -3.60 19.60
CA ALA A 144 5.40 -2.18 19.24
C ALA A 144 6.80 -1.58 19.46
N ALA A 145 7.76 -2.39 19.92
CA ALA A 145 9.14 -1.98 20.11
C ALA A 145 10.08 -3.18 19.93
N GLY A 146 11.35 -2.90 19.65
CA GLY A 146 12.37 -3.93 19.50
C GLY A 146 13.79 -3.36 19.33
N PRO A 147 14.77 -4.22 19.03
CA PRO A 147 16.19 -3.86 19.06
C PRO A 147 16.61 -2.96 17.90
N LEU A 148 17.67 -2.15 18.10
CA LEU A 148 18.25 -1.27 17.07
C LEU A 148 18.76 -2.03 15.83
N VAL A 149 19.25 -3.25 16.02
CA VAL A 149 19.76 -4.09 14.92
C VAL A 149 18.64 -4.62 14.01
N GLY A 150 17.38 -4.52 14.44
CA GLY A 150 16.24 -5.12 13.76
C GLY A 150 16.30 -6.65 13.78
N GLY A 151 15.72 -7.27 12.76
CA GLY A 151 15.68 -8.73 12.57
C GLY A 151 14.54 -9.43 13.32
N ASN A 152 13.92 -8.77 14.30
CA ASN A 152 12.71 -9.30 14.93
C ASN A 152 11.50 -9.23 13.98
N THR A 153 10.57 -10.14 14.17
CA THR A 153 9.29 -10.15 13.44
C THR A 153 8.24 -9.38 14.21
N VAL A 154 7.49 -8.53 13.50
CA VAL A 154 6.29 -7.87 14.00
C VAL A 154 5.07 -8.27 13.19
N THR A 155 3.91 -8.22 13.82
CA THR A 155 2.60 -8.37 13.19
C THR A 155 1.97 -6.99 13.05
N LEU A 156 1.64 -6.61 11.83
CA LEU A 156 0.88 -5.42 11.48
C LEU A 156 -0.59 -5.82 11.34
N THR A 157 -1.47 -5.04 11.95
CA THR A 157 -2.93 -5.26 11.94
C THR A 157 -3.64 -4.08 11.29
N GLY A 158 -4.71 -4.34 10.55
CA GLY A 158 -5.35 -3.31 9.73
C GLY A 158 -6.49 -3.82 8.86
N THR A 159 -6.75 -3.12 7.75
CA THR A 159 -7.70 -3.50 6.68
C THR A 159 -7.13 -3.16 5.30
N HIS A 160 -7.61 -3.82 4.25
CA HIS A 160 -7.14 -3.67 2.87
C HIS A 160 -5.66 -3.98 2.69
N LEU A 161 -5.15 -5.01 3.38
CA LEU A 161 -3.73 -5.38 3.37
C LEU A 161 -3.37 -6.45 2.33
N VAL A 162 -4.35 -7.08 1.67
CA VAL A 162 -4.12 -8.25 0.80
C VAL A 162 -3.21 -7.96 -0.41
N GLU A 163 -3.23 -6.73 -0.93
CA GLU A 163 -2.41 -6.29 -2.07
C GLU A 163 -1.20 -5.45 -1.66
N ALA A 164 -0.66 -5.66 -0.46
CA ALA A 164 0.51 -4.92 0.00
C ALA A 164 1.73 -5.21 -0.88
N THR A 165 2.34 -4.14 -1.41
CA THR A 165 3.55 -4.19 -2.24
C THR A 165 4.77 -3.68 -1.50
N ALA A 166 4.60 -2.94 -0.41
CA ALA A 166 5.69 -2.50 0.44
C ALA A 166 5.27 -2.35 1.91
N VAL A 167 6.20 -2.68 2.81
CA VAL A 167 6.17 -2.30 4.23
C VAL A 167 7.42 -1.48 4.51
N ARG A 168 7.28 -0.33 5.16
CA ARG A 168 8.43 0.53 5.52
C ARG A 168 8.38 0.92 6.99
N PHE A 169 9.57 1.03 7.58
CA PHE A 169 9.83 1.63 8.89
C PHE A 169 10.56 2.95 8.65
N ALA A 170 9.83 4.05 8.77
CA ALA A 170 10.18 5.36 8.24
C ALA A 170 10.53 5.26 6.74
N SER A 171 11.73 5.67 6.34
CA SER A 171 12.21 5.57 4.96
C SER A 171 12.83 4.21 4.63
N THR A 172 13.01 3.30 5.59
CA THR A 172 13.69 2.01 5.36
C THR A 172 12.69 0.90 5.04
N PRO A 173 12.85 0.15 3.93
CA PRO A 173 12.01 -1.02 3.65
C PRO A 173 12.16 -2.09 4.75
N ALA A 174 11.08 -2.82 5.03
CA ALA A 174 11.17 -4.03 5.83
C ALA A 174 12.13 -5.04 5.18
N GLY A 175 12.84 -5.84 6.00
CA GLY A 175 13.76 -6.85 5.46
C GLY A 175 13.05 -7.94 4.66
N ALA A 176 11.84 -8.28 5.09
CA ALA A 176 10.86 -9.11 4.39
C ALA A 176 9.47 -8.84 4.98
N PHE A 177 8.42 -9.18 4.25
CA PHE A 177 7.08 -9.26 4.82
C PHE A 177 6.25 -10.35 4.15
N THR A 178 5.21 -10.81 4.83
CA THR A 178 4.24 -11.77 4.31
C THR A 178 2.84 -11.26 4.61
N VAL A 179 2.04 -11.17 3.56
CA VAL A 179 0.60 -10.89 3.69
C VAL A 179 -0.07 -12.17 4.17
N VAL A 180 -0.63 -12.12 5.38
CA VAL A 180 -1.30 -13.29 5.99
C VAL A 180 -2.79 -13.27 5.67
N SER A 181 -3.41 -12.09 5.70
CA SER A 181 -4.82 -11.87 5.34
C SER A 181 -5.04 -10.40 5.01
N ASP A 182 -6.27 -10.04 4.62
CA ASP A 182 -6.63 -8.63 4.41
C ASP A 182 -6.49 -7.76 5.66
N THR A 183 -6.41 -8.38 6.84
CA THR A 183 -6.30 -7.70 8.12
C THR A 183 -4.95 -7.88 8.81
N GLN A 184 -4.02 -8.62 8.21
CA GLN A 184 -2.75 -8.97 8.88
C GLN A 184 -1.57 -9.14 7.92
N ILE A 185 -0.44 -8.52 8.27
CA ILE A 185 0.88 -8.72 7.65
C ILE A 185 1.89 -9.07 8.73
N THR A 186 2.78 -10.02 8.48
CA THR A 186 4.01 -10.18 9.28
C THR A 186 5.17 -9.50 8.56
N ALA A 187 6.04 -8.81 9.28
CA ALA A 187 7.18 -8.08 8.71
C ALA A 187 8.43 -8.26 9.57
N VAL A 188 9.59 -8.38 8.91
CA VAL A 188 10.91 -8.37 9.56
C VAL A 188 11.39 -6.94 9.65
N VAL A 189 11.58 -6.46 10.89
CA VAL A 189 11.99 -5.09 11.18
C VAL A 189 13.43 -4.87 10.67
N PRO A 190 13.70 -3.81 9.89
CA PRO A 190 15.06 -3.49 9.47
C PRO A 190 15.87 -2.87 10.62
N ALA A 191 17.18 -2.72 10.45
CA ALA A 191 17.99 -1.97 11.40
C ALA A 191 17.58 -0.48 11.44
N GLY A 192 17.66 0.15 12.61
CA GLY A 192 17.23 1.52 12.82
C GLY A 192 17.94 2.22 13.99
N SER A 193 17.71 3.52 14.11
CA SER A 193 18.23 4.34 15.21
C SER A 193 17.23 4.39 16.36
N ALA A 194 17.73 4.60 17.58
CA ALA A 194 16.90 4.65 18.78
C ALA A 194 15.78 5.72 18.68
N GLY A 195 14.58 5.36 19.16
CA GLY A 195 13.42 6.23 19.18
C GLY A 195 12.24 5.74 18.33
N PRO A 196 11.14 6.50 18.33
CA PRO A 196 9.93 6.15 17.60
C PRO A 196 10.09 6.40 16.09
N VAL A 197 9.58 5.46 15.30
CA VAL A 197 9.44 5.57 13.83
C VAL A 197 8.01 5.25 13.41
N GLY A 198 7.58 5.81 12.28
CA GLY A 198 6.31 5.45 11.65
C GLY A 198 6.45 4.18 10.80
N VAL A 199 5.51 3.26 10.91
CA VAL A 199 5.40 2.06 10.06
C VAL A 199 4.24 2.25 9.10
N THR A 200 4.49 2.05 7.81
CA THR A 200 3.49 2.21 6.75
C THR A 200 3.42 0.99 5.86
N VAL A 201 2.23 0.70 5.34
CA VAL A 201 2.00 -0.28 4.28
C VAL A 201 1.54 0.44 3.03
N THR A 202 2.06 0.04 1.87
CA THR A 202 1.64 0.53 0.55
C THR A 202 0.98 -0.60 -0.22
N THR A 203 -0.17 -0.30 -0.82
CA THR A 203 -0.88 -1.13 -1.81
C THR A 203 -1.07 -0.32 -3.09
N VAL A 204 -1.72 -0.89 -4.11
CA VAL A 204 -2.15 -0.12 -5.28
C VAL A 204 -3.17 0.98 -4.94
N GLY A 205 -3.89 0.84 -3.83
CA GLY A 205 -4.84 1.82 -3.32
C GLY A 205 -4.20 3.04 -2.65
N GLY A 206 -2.89 2.99 -2.40
CA GLY A 206 -2.13 4.07 -1.76
C GLY A 206 -1.29 3.58 -0.58
N THR A 207 -0.87 4.52 0.26
CA THR A 207 -0.09 4.23 1.48
C THR A 207 -0.91 4.54 2.72
N SER A 208 -0.81 3.66 3.72
CA SER A 208 -1.50 3.84 4.99
C SER A 208 -0.99 5.05 5.77
N ALA A 209 -1.80 5.55 6.69
CA ALA A 209 -1.25 6.32 7.81
C ALA A 209 -0.24 5.48 8.60
N ALA A 210 0.71 6.15 9.25
CA ALA A 210 1.75 5.48 10.01
C ALA A 210 1.25 5.05 11.40
N VAL A 211 1.60 3.82 11.81
CA VAL A 211 1.55 3.39 13.22
C VAL A 211 2.94 3.46 13.84
N THR A 212 3.05 3.65 15.15
CA THR A 212 4.35 3.85 15.79
C THR A 212 5.02 2.53 16.17
N TYR A 213 6.30 2.38 15.80
CA TYR A 213 7.20 1.35 16.31
C TYR A 213 8.41 2.03 16.97
N THR A 214 8.89 1.54 18.10
CA THR A 214 10.03 2.14 18.82
C THR A 214 11.26 1.26 18.78
N TYR A 215 12.36 1.78 18.25
CA TYR A 215 13.68 1.17 18.36
C TYR A 215 14.27 1.46 19.74
N LEU A 216 14.55 0.40 20.50
CA LEU A 216 15.11 0.46 21.85
C LEU A 216 16.56 -0.05 21.83
N ALA A 217 17.41 0.64 22.57
CA ALA A 217 18.77 0.18 22.82
C ALA A 217 18.75 -1.05 23.74
N ALA A 218 19.73 -1.93 23.58
CA ALA A 218 19.96 -3.01 24.52
C ALA A 218 20.25 -2.46 25.93
N PRO A 219 19.81 -3.15 26.99
CA PRO A 219 20.07 -2.72 28.35
C PRO A 219 21.56 -2.81 28.65
N THR A 220 22.05 -1.94 29.52
CA THR A 220 23.42 -2.05 30.04
C THR A 220 23.38 -2.51 31.48
N VAL A 221 24.24 -3.46 31.84
CA VAL A 221 24.49 -3.84 33.23
C VAL A 221 25.93 -3.49 33.51
N THR A 222 26.16 -2.70 34.56
CA THR A 222 27.46 -2.13 34.92
C THR A 222 28.03 -2.74 36.19
N ALA A 223 27.18 -3.28 37.08
CA ALA A 223 27.64 -3.94 38.31
C ALA A 223 26.70 -5.08 38.75
N LEU A 224 27.31 -6.07 39.40
CA LEU A 224 26.65 -7.17 40.12
C LEU A 224 27.06 -7.12 41.59
N SER A 225 26.10 -7.14 42.51
CA SER A 225 26.36 -7.14 43.95
C SER A 225 25.47 -8.14 44.70
N PRO A 226 26.04 -9.22 45.27
CA PRO A 226 27.43 -9.66 45.16
C PRO A 226 27.77 -10.15 43.74
N SER A 227 29.04 -10.02 43.32
CA SER A 227 29.52 -10.54 42.04
C SER A 227 29.91 -12.03 42.07
N GLN A 228 29.69 -12.70 43.21
CA GLN A 228 30.00 -14.12 43.40
C GLN A 228 28.98 -14.75 44.35
N GLY A 229 28.83 -16.07 44.29
CA GLY A 229 27.97 -16.82 45.20
C GLY A 229 28.18 -18.34 45.11
N PRO A 230 27.47 -19.15 45.90
CA PRO A 230 27.71 -20.59 45.98
C PRO A 230 27.25 -21.34 44.72
N VAL A 231 27.87 -22.49 44.44
CA VAL A 231 27.42 -23.44 43.40
C VAL A 231 25.98 -23.91 43.58
N SER A 232 25.47 -23.92 44.82
CA SER A 232 24.08 -24.25 45.13
C SER A 232 23.07 -23.20 44.64
N GLY A 233 23.52 -21.98 44.31
CA GLY A 233 22.62 -20.86 44.03
C GLY A 233 21.79 -20.43 45.24
N GLY A 234 20.71 -19.68 44.97
CA GLY A 234 19.75 -19.18 45.94
C GLY A 234 20.09 -17.83 46.56
N ASN A 235 21.28 -17.28 46.29
CA ASN A 235 21.63 -15.94 46.75
C ASN A 235 21.05 -14.87 45.81
N SER A 236 20.51 -13.80 46.38
CA SER A 236 20.06 -12.64 45.61
C SER A 236 21.24 -11.79 45.16
N VAL A 237 21.22 -11.36 43.90
CA VAL A 237 22.21 -10.53 43.24
C VAL A 237 21.52 -9.28 42.72
N THR A 238 21.98 -8.11 43.17
CA THR A 238 21.53 -6.82 42.64
C THR A 238 22.33 -6.48 41.39
N LEU A 239 21.62 -6.22 40.29
CA LEU A 239 22.12 -5.77 39.02
C LEU A 239 21.89 -4.26 38.93
N THR A 240 22.96 -3.49 38.73
CA THR A 240 22.89 -2.04 38.48
C THR A 240 23.19 -1.76 37.01
N GLY A 241 22.45 -0.84 36.39
CA GLY A 241 22.54 -0.62 34.95
C GLY A 241 21.64 0.50 34.41
N THR A 242 21.27 0.40 33.14
CA THR A 242 20.29 1.26 32.45
C THR A 242 19.36 0.43 31.57
N GLY A 243 18.12 0.90 31.38
CA GLY A 243 17.13 0.22 30.52
C GLY A 243 16.57 -1.07 31.13
N LEU A 244 16.62 -1.24 32.45
CA LEU A 244 16.21 -2.47 33.14
C LEU A 244 14.70 -2.52 33.45
N ALA A 245 13.94 -1.45 33.19
CA ALA A 245 12.54 -1.38 33.57
C ALA A 245 11.65 -2.43 32.86
N GLN A 246 12.06 -2.87 31.66
CA GLN A 246 11.31 -3.81 30.83
C GLN A 246 12.00 -5.17 30.71
N THR A 247 12.77 -5.58 31.72
CA THR A 247 13.42 -6.90 31.70
C THR A 247 12.40 -8.02 31.60
N SER A 248 12.60 -8.90 30.62
CA SER A 248 11.79 -10.11 30.41
C SER A 248 12.54 -11.39 30.81
N GLN A 249 13.87 -11.35 30.88
CA GLN A 249 14.68 -12.52 31.24
C GLN A 249 16.02 -12.09 31.85
N VAL A 250 16.48 -12.85 32.84
CA VAL A 250 17.85 -12.81 33.36
C VAL A 250 18.43 -14.22 33.25
N LEU A 251 19.62 -14.35 32.69
CA LEU A 251 20.33 -15.62 32.54
C LEU A 251 21.66 -15.57 33.28
N PHE A 252 22.01 -16.66 33.98
CA PHE A 252 23.36 -16.95 34.46
C PHE A 252 23.92 -18.07 33.56
N GLY A 253 24.65 -17.68 32.53
CA GLY A 253 25.06 -18.55 31.43
C GLY A 253 23.84 -18.89 30.58
N ALA A 254 23.47 -20.17 30.55
CA ALA A 254 22.26 -20.63 29.87
C ALA A 254 21.06 -20.84 30.83
N VAL A 255 21.24 -20.64 32.14
CA VAL A 255 20.23 -20.98 33.15
C VAL A 255 19.40 -19.74 33.51
N PRO A 256 18.06 -19.78 33.35
CA PRO A 256 17.17 -18.70 33.80
C PRO A 256 17.21 -18.49 35.31
N ALA A 257 17.23 -17.22 35.70
CA ALA A 257 17.09 -16.78 37.08
C ALA A 257 15.70 -16.18 37.32
N ALA A 258 15.15 -16.40 38.52
CA ALA A 258 14.04 -15.57 38.99
C ALA A 258 14.55 -14.16 39.25
N PHE A 259 13.72 -13.14 38.99
CA PHE A 259 14.12 -11.75 39.20
C PHE A 259 12.93 -10.85 39.53
N THR A 260 13.25 -9.69 40.11
CA THR A 260 12.33 -8.58 40.37
C THR A 260 12.95 -7.29 39.84
N VAL A 261 12.24 -6.61 38.94
CA VAL A 261 12.61 -5.27 38.48
C VAL A 261 12.33 -4.28 39.61
N VAL A 262 13.34 -3.51 40.03
CA VAL A 262 13.19 -2.50 41.09
C VAL A 262 13.02 -1.11 40.47
N SER A 263 13.81 -0.79 39.44
CA SER A 263 13.72 0.46 38.68
C SER A 263 14.37 0.29 37.30
N ASP A 264 14.41 1.36 36.50
CA ASP A 264 15.15 1.33 35.23
C ASP A 264 16.67 1.10 35.39
N THR A 265 17.19 1.34 36.59
CA THR A 265 18.61 1.23 36.89
C THR A 265 18.96 0.08 37.84
N HIS A 266 17.95 -0.60 38.40
CA HIS A 266 18.16 -1.66 39.40
C HIS A 266 17.22 -2.84 39.18
N LEU A 267 17.78 -4.04 39.24
CA LEU A 267 17.06 -5.31 39.22
C LEU A 267 17.67 -6.26 40.24
N VAL A 268 16.88 -7.11 40.88
CA VAL A 268 17.37 -8.16 41.78
C VAL A 268 17.08 -9.51 41.14
N ALA A 269 18.08 -10.38 41.05
CA ALA A 269 17.93 -11.73 40.52
C ALA A 269 18.45 -12.77 41.51
N ASP A 270 17.77 -13.90 41.64
CA ASP A 270 18.24 -15.01 42.47
C ASP A 270 19.11 -15.94 41.61
N ALA A 271 20.39 -16.04 41.97
CA ALA A 271 21.34 -16.85 41.21
C ALA A 271 20.90 -18.32 41.24
N PRO A 272 20.65 -18.97 40.08
CA PRO A 272 20.25 -20.38 40.06
C PRO A 272 21.43 -21.28 40.48
N PRO A 273 21.26 -22.58 40.76
CA PRO A 273 22.38 -23.51 40.95
C PRO A 273 23.22 -23.70 39.66
N GLY A 274 24.48 -24.12 39.78
CA GLY A 274 25.35 -24.33 38.61
C GLY A 274 26.79 -24.70 38.95
N PRO A 275 27.61 -25.09 37.95
CA PRO A 275 28.99 -25.53 38.17
C PRO A 275 29.89 -24.41 38.72
N ALA A 276 30.95 -24.78 39.43
CA ALA A 276 31.93 -23.81 39.94
C ALA A 276 32.66 -23.10 38.79
N GLY A 277 33.07 -21.85 39.02
CA GLY A 277 33.82 -21.04 38.07
C GLY A 277 33.05 -19.82 37.53
N PRO A 278 33.63 -19.12 36.54
CA PRO A 278 33.05 -17.92 35.97
C PRO A 278 31.82 -18.25 35.10
N VAL A 279 30.79 -17.42 35.21
CA VAL A 279 29.56 -17.46 34.40
C VAL A 279 29.16 -16.05 34.03
N GLY A 280 28.71 -15.85 32.78
CA GLY A 280 28.20 -14.56 32.32
C GLY A 280 26.75 -14.34 32.73
N VAL A 281 26.42 -13.15 33.22
CA VAL A 281 25.04 -12.74 33.52
C VAL A 281 24.55 -11.81 32.42
N THR A 282 23.42 -12.15 31.80
CA THR A 282 22.78 -11.32 30.76
C THR A 282 21.36 -10.97 31.15
N VAL A 283 20.92 -9.78 30.73
CA VAL A 283 19.56 -9.26 30.92
C VAL A 283 18.95 -9.02 29.55
N THR A 284 17.76 -9.55 29.31
CA THR A 284 17.01 -9.34 28.06
C THR A 284 15.85 -8.38 28.30
N THR A 285 15.72 -7.39 27.43
CA THR A 285 14.56 -6.48 27.35
C THR A 285 14.04 -6.47 25.91
N PRO A 286 12.96 -5.73 25.57
CA PRO A 286 12.58 -5.54 24.17
C PRO A 286 13.70 -4.96 23.30
N GLY A 287 14.64 -4.18 23.86
CA GLY A 287 15.81 -3.66 23.15
C GLY A 287 16.88 -4.71 22.83
N GLY A 288 16.70 -5.96 23.27
CA GLY A 288 17.63 -7.07 23.10
C GLY A 288 18.37 -7.44 24.39
N PRO A 289 19.35 -8.37 24.31
CA PRO A 289 20.17 -8.78 25.45
C PRO A 289 21.29 -7.78 25.75
N SER A 290 21.62 -7.61 27.04
CA SER A 290 22.83 -6.93 27.49
C SER A 290 24.09 -7.73 27.11
N ALA A 291 25.25 -7.08 27.22
CA ALA A 291 26.52 -7.81 27.29
C ALA A 291 26.56 -8.72 28.54
N ALA A 292 27.34 -9.80 28.45
CA ALA A 292 27.54 -10.73 29.56
C ALA A 292 28.45 -10.12 30.64
N ASN A 293 27.96 -10.08 31.88
CA ASN A 293 28.68 -9.55 33.03
C ASN A 293 29.26 -10.69 33.88
N PRO A 294 30.51 -10.59 34.37
CA PRO A 294 31.16 -11.70 35.05
C PRO A 294 30.57 -11.94 36.45
N TYR A 295 30.19 -13.19 36.73
CA TYR A 295 29.79 -13.68 38.03
C TYR A 295 30.55 -14.97 38.34
N THR A 296 31.00 -15.19 39.58
CA THR A 296 31.75 -16.42 39.92
C THR A 296 30.98 -17.30 40.89
N ARG A 297 30.86 -18.58 40.55
CA ARG A 297 30.32 -19.62 41.43
C ARG A 297 31.44 -20.26 42.23
N LEU A 298 31.35 -20.16 43.55
CA LEU A 298 32.34 -20.71 44.47
C LEU A 298 31.87 -22.07 45.02
N PRO A 299 32.77 -23.08 45.07
CA PRO A 299 32.46 -24.34 45.75
C PRO A 299 32.26 -24.10 47.25
N ALA A 300 31.66 -25.08 47.93
CA ALA A 300 31.61 -25.06 49.38
C ALA A 300 33.04 -25.02 49.97
N PRO A 301 33.27 -24.34 51.11
CA PRO A 301 34.53 -24.42 51.81
C PRO A 301 34.90 -25.88 52.06
N GLY A 302 36.14 -26.27 51.75
CA GLY A 302 36.66 -27.59 52.10
C GLY A 302 36.67 -27.75 53.62
N ILE A 303 36.17 -28.88 54.11
CA ILE A 303 36.25 -29.30 55.51
C ILE A 303 37.59 -29.95 55.81
#